data_AF-F6BDE8-F1
#
_entry.id   AF-F6BDE8-F1
#
_cell.length_a   1.000
_cell.length_b   1.000
_cell.length_c   1.000
_cell.angle_alpha   90.00
_cell.angle_beta   90.00
_cell.angle_gamma   90.00
#
_symmetry.space_group_name_H-M   'P 1'
#
loop_
_entity.id
_entity.type
_entity.pdbx_description
1 polymer ?
#
loop_
_entity_poly.entity_id
_entity_poly.type
_entity_poly.pdbx_seq_one_letter_code
_entity_poly.pdbx_strand_id
1 'polypeptide(L)'
;MIKKILSKRGFIITYEAVIMVITFVSIFYVGYMAYTHNFLTFHEEKRNVEEIHHANLLADKILKDMEFPSNNYVADYHTFAKKVSEKYFGGEKARGTFDPFNIKKNNSTYVGFRPENLEITSNVNTTSINYTYIISNNNYVRTENLLVPVRTWGYANEKSIVENLTSGERLYFAVWDFSRLANITASSNTTTDAVFLVNGVTFNLTLNQTPKITGFGKVISTRSYEPNEIRVLDVSNNAIVYLNITYNQPSTIYVAKFKPYNISIIINYNGG
;
A
#
# COMPACT_ATOMS: atom_id res chain seq x y z
N MET A 1 -43.07 -5.07 67.15
CA MET A 1 -44.55 -5.14 67.17
C MET A 1 -45.04 -4.83 65.76
N ILE A 2 -45.27 -5.85 64.94
CA ILE A 2 -45.55 -5.74 63.50
C ILE A 2 -47.02 -5.33 63.29
N LYS A 3 -47.26 -4.16 62.67
CA LYS A 3 -48.61 -3.70 62.33
C LYS A 3 -49.11 -4.44 61.09
N LYS A 4 -50.15 -5.27 61.26
CA LYS A 4 -50.88 -5.93 60.16
C LYS A 4 -51.81 -4.93 59.47
N ILE A 5 -51.82 -4.94 58.14
CA ILE A 5 -52.81 -4.20 57.34
C ILE A 5 -54.01 -5.13 57.13
N LEU A 6 -55.16 -4.76 57.70
CA LEU A 6 -56.40 -5.53 57.61
C LEU A 6 -57.14 -5.22 56.31
N SER A 7 -57.26 -6.21 55.42
CA SER A 7 -58.18 -6.17 54.27
C SER A 7 -59.55 -6.74 54.66
N LYS A 8 -60.64 -6.05 54.30
CA LYS A 8 -62.04 -6.45 54.63
C LYS A 8 -62.57 -7.65 53.83
N ARG A 9 -61.74 -8.35 53.05
CA ARG A 9 -62.09 -9.63 52.43
C ARG A 9 -60.87 -10.58 52.46
N GLY A 10 -60.76 -11.34 53.54
CA GLY A 10 -60.21 -12.70 53.56
C GLY A 10 -58.70 -12.94 53.40
N PHE A 11 -57.87 -11.96 53.06
CA PHE A 11 -56.41 -12.17 52.94
C PHE A 11 -55.64 -11.29 53.92
N ILE A 12 -54.96 -11.92 54.89
CA ILE A 12 -54.06 -11.25 55.83
C ILE A 12 -52.68 -11.19 55.17
N ILE A 13 -52.35 -10.07 54.54
CA ILE A 13 -51.00 -9.81 54.06
C ILE A 13 -50.21 -9.19 55.21
N THR A 14 -49.20 -9.89 55.71
CA THR A 14 -48.29 -9.35 56.72
C THR A 14 -47.33 -8.34 56.09
N TYR A 15 -46.91 -7.33 56.86
CA TYR A 15 -45.98 -6.30 56.37
C TYR A 15 -44.65 -6.91 55.88
N GLU A 16 -44.20 -8.01 56.49
CA GLU A 16 -43.03 -8.76 56.00
C GLU A 16 -43.24 -9.34 54.59
N ALA A 17 -44.46 -9.79 54.26
CA ALA A 17 -44.75 -10.33 52.93
C ALA A 17 -44.69 -9.24 51.85
N VAL A 18 -45.16 -8.02 52.16
CA VAL A 18 -45.05 -6.87 51.24
C VAL A 18 -43.59 -6.47 51.02
N ILE A 19 -42.79 -6.42 52.10
CA ILE A 19 -41.36 -6.11 52.00
C ILE A 19 -40.65 -7.18 51.16
N MET A 20 -40.89 -8.46 51.42
CA MET A 20 -40.27 -9.53 50.63
C MET A 20 -40.62 -9.43 49.14
N VAL A 21 -41.87 -9.13 48.80
CA VAL A 21 -42.28 -8.97 47.39
C VAL A 21 -41.58 -7.77 46.75
N ILE A 22 -41.50 -6.62 47.42
CA ILE A 22 -40.81 -5.43 46.89
C ILE A 22 -39.31 -5.70 46.71
N THR A 23 -38.66 -6.34 47.69
CA THR A 23 -37.24 -6.72 47.60
C THR A 23 -37.02 -7.70 46.46
N PHE A 24 -37.88 -8.70 46.30
CA PHE A 24 -37.78 -9.68 45.22
C PHE A 24 -37.95 -9.04 43.85
N VAL A 25 -38.99 -8.21 43.66
CA VAL A 25 -39.21 -7.47 42.41
C VAL A 25 -38.04 -6.52 42.12
N SER A 26 -37.47 -5.87 43.13
CA SER A 26 -36.33 -4.98 42.96
C SER A 26 -35.07 -5.74 42.51
N ILE A 27 -34.78 -6.89 43.13
CA ILE A 27 -33.64 -7.75 42.73
C ILE A 27 -33.83 -8.27 41.31
N PHE A 28 -35.04 -8.73 40.97
CA PHE A 28 -35.36 -9.20 39.62
C PHE A 28 -35.27 -8.07 38.59
N TYR A 29 -35.73 -6.87 38.92
CA TYR A 29 -35.66 -5.72 38.03
C TYR A 29 -34.21 -5.27 37.77
N VAL A 30 -33.39 -5.16 38.82
CA VAL A 30 -31.97 -4.81 38.69
C VAL A 30 -31.21 -5.91 37.95
N GLY A 31 -31.47 -7.18 38.25
CA GLY A 31 -30.87 -8.31 37.56
C GLY A 31 -31.25 -8.37 36.08
N TYR A 32 -32.53 -8.13 35.76
CA TYR A 32 -33.02 -8.06 34.38
C TYR A 32 -32.38 -6.89 33.63
N MET A 33 -32.33 -5.70 34.22
CA MET A 33 -31.69 -4.54 33.59
C MET A 33 -30.19 -4.75 33.36
N ALA A 34 -29.47 -5.33 34.32
CA ALA A 34 -28.06 -5.64 34.16
C ALA A 34 -27.83 -6.69 33.06
N TYR A 35 -28.68 -7.73 33.01
CA TYR A 35 -28.61 -8.75 31.97
C TYR A 35 -28.90 -8.17 30.57
N THR A 36 -29.98 -7.40 30.43
CA THR A 36 -30.35 -6.77 29.17
C THR A 36 -29.30 -5.78 28.69
N HIS A 37 -28.75 -4.96 29.59
CA HIS A 37 -27.67 -4.03 29.23
C HIS A 37 -26.43 -4.78 28.76
N ASN A 38 -25.94 -5.75 29.52
CA ASN A 38 -24.76 -6.54 29.14
C ASN A 38 -24.97 -7.31 27.83
N PHE A 39 -26.19 -7.83 27.60
CA PHE A 39 -26.53 -8.52 26.36
C PHE A 39 -26.54 -7.58 25.15
N LEU A 40 -27.11 -6.38 25.30
CA LEU A 40 -27.09 -5.36 24.24
C LEU A 40 -25.66 -4.89 23.95
N THR A 41 -24.87 -4.59 24.99
CA THR A 41 -23.46 -4.21 24.84
C THR A 41 -22.66 -5.30 24.14
N PHE A 42 -22.83 -6.57 24.53
CA PHE A 42 -22.17 -7.69 23.85
C PHE A 42 -22.54 -7.79 22.37
N HIS A 43 -23.82 -7.59 22.03
CA HIS A 43 -24.27 -7.58 20.64
C HIS A 43 -23.70 -6.41 19.84
N GLU A 44 -23.62 -5.22 20.42
CA GLU A 44 -23.01 -4.05 19.81
C GLU A 44 -21.52 -4.24 19.58
N GLU A 45 -20.78 -4.76 20.57
CA GLU A 45 -19.36 -5.07 20.45
C GLU A 45 -19.11 -6.11 19.35
N LYS A 46 -19.90 -7.19 19.33
CA LYS A 46 -19.79 -8.23 18.30
C LYS A 46 -20.02 -7.65 16.89
N ARG A 47 -21.05 -6.81 16.72
CA ARG A 47 -21.33 -6.14 15.45
C ARG A 47 -20.16 -5.25 15.02
N ASN A 48 -19.62 -4.46 15.94
CA ASN A 48 -18.48 -3.58 15.64
C ASN A 48 -17.24 -4.38 15.21
N VAL A 49 -16.97 -5.52 15.86
CA VAL A 49 -15.85 -6.41 15.51
C VAL A 49 -16.04 -7.03 14.12
N GLU A 50 -17.23 -7.54 13.81
CA GLU A 50 -17.56 -8.09 12.49
C GLU A 50 -17.40 -7.04 11.39
N GLU A 51 -17.87 -5.82 11.65
CA GLU A 51 -17.69 -4.68 10.75
C GLU A 51 -16.20 -4.44 10.49
N ILE A 52 -15.37 -4.26 11.52
CA ILE A 52 -13.92 -4.02 11.39
C ILE A 52 -13.23 -5.14 10.59
N HIS A 53 -13.55 -6.41 10.89
CA HIS A 53 -13.01 -7.54 10.13
C HIS A 53 -13.37 -7.46 8.65
N HIS A 54 -14.60 -7.05 8.34
CA HIS A 54 -15.06 -6.89 6.96
C HIS A 54 -14.28 -5.81 6.19
N ALA A 55 -14.03 -4.60 6.73
CA ALA A 55 -13.16 -3.67 5.98
C ALA A 55 -11.72 -4.10 5.96
N ASN A 56 -11.24 -4.82 6.95
CA ASN A 56 -9.86 -5.30 6.88
C ASN A 56 -9.68 -6.24 5.68
N LEU A 57 -10.61 -7.17 5.48
CA LEU A 57 -10.66 -8.05 4.30
C LEU A 57 -10.88 -7.27 2.99
N LEU A 58 -11.75 -6.26 3.02
CA LEU A 58 -11.98 -5.40 1.86
C LEU A 58 -10.72 -4.61 1.49
N ALA A 59 -9.98 -4.09 2.48
CA ALA A 59 -8.70 -3.42 2.30
C ALA A 59 -7.67 -4.35 1.67
N ASP A 60 -7.53 -5.58 2.17
CA ASP A 60 -6.63 -6.59 1.59
C ASP A 60 -6.97 -6.87 0.12
N LYS A 61 -8.26 -7.04 -0.19
CA LYS A 61 -8.72 -7.25 -1.56
C LYS A 61 -8.38 -6.06 -2.45
N ILE A 62 -8.61 -4.83 -1.98
CA ILE A 62 -8.35 -3.61 -2.73
C ILE A 62 -6.85 -3.43 -2.99
N LEU A 63 -5.99 -3.64 -1.99
CA LEU A 63 -4.54 -3.58 -2.16
C LEU A 63 -4.06 -4.58 -3.19
N LYS A 64 -4.55 -5.82 -3.09
CA LYS A 64 -4.22 -6.88 -4.06
C LYS A 64 -4.65 -6.49 -5.47
N ASP A 65 -5.83 -5.90 -5.61
CA ASP A 65 -6.32 -5.40 -6.89
C ASP A 65 -5.47 -4.25 -7.44
N MET A 66 -4.83 -3.46 -6.57
CA MET A 66 -3.97 -2.31 -6.89
C MET A 66 -2.52 -2.69 -7.19
N GLU A 67 -2.12 -3.96 -7.05
CA GLU A 67 -0.75 -4.41 -7.34
C GLU A 67 -0.33 -4.11 -8.79
N PHE A 68 0.93 -3.70 -8.95
CA PHE A 68 1.56 -3.45 -10.24
C PHE A 68 1.80 -4.75 -11.01
N PRO A 69 1.74 -4.76 -12.35
CA PRO A 69 1.32 -3.67 -13.23
C PRO A 69 -0.19 -3.66 -13.45
N SER A 70 -0.80 -2.48 -13.50
CA SER A 70 -2.17 -2.28 -13.94
C SER A 70 -2.31 -2.45 -15.46
N ASN A 71 -3.55 -2.63 -15.92
CA ASN A 71 -3.86 -2.70 -17.36
C ASN A 71 -3.85 -1.32 -18.05
N ASN A 72 -3.53 -0.25 -17.31
CA ASN A 72 -3.60 1.13 -17.80
C ASN A 72 -2.24 1.64 -18.29
N TYR A 73 -1.41 0.74 -18.80
CA TYR A 73 -0.19 1.07 -19.52
C TYR A 73 -0.31 0.71 -21.00
N VAL A 74 0.44 1.41 -21.85
CA VAL A 74 0.60 1.04 -23.26
C VAL A 74 1.14 -0.39 -23.39
N ALA A 75 0.74 -1.10 -24.45
CA ALA A 75 0.93 -2.55 -24.57
C ALA A 75 2.39 -3.01 -24.43
N ASP A 76 3.34 -2.31 -25.06
CA ASP A 76 4.75 -2.66 -25.00
C ASP A 76 5.33 -2.47 -23.59
N TYR A 77 4.97 -1.35 -22.94
CA TYR A 77 5.38 -1.10 -21.56
C TYR A 77 4.75 -2.11 -20.59
N HIS A 78 3.47 -2.45 -20.78
CA HIS A 78 2.78 -3.46 -19.97
C HIS A 78 3.49 -4.81 -20.04
N THR A 79 4.02 -5.18 -21.22
CA THR A 79 4.82 -6.41 -21.39
C THR A 79 6.11 -6.35 -20.57
N PHE A 80 6.83 -5.24 -20.61
CA PHE A 80 8.01 -5.01 -19.75
C PHE A 80 7.63 -5.12 -18.27
N ALA A 81 6.57 -4.44 -17.87
CA ALA A 81 6.10 -4.38 -16.49
C ALA A 81 5.68 -5.76 -15.95
N LYS A 82 5.03 -6.60 -16.77
CA LYS A 82 4.70 -7.98 -16.42
C LYS A 82 5.95 -8.82 -16.17
N LYS A 83 6.96 -8.69 -17.04
CA LYS A 83 8.25 -9.38 -16.86
C LYS A 83 8.98 -8.95 -15.58
N VAL A 84 8.89 -7.66 -15.21
CA VAL A 84 9.43 -7.17 -13.93
C VAL A 84 8.75 -7.88 -12.77
N SER A 85 7.42 -7.95 -12.79
CA SER A 85 6.63 -8.65 -11.78
C SER A 85 7.01 -10.13 -11.68
N GLU A 86 7.05 -10.83 -12.81
CA GLU A 86 7.37 -12.27 -12.86
C GLU A 86 8.78 -12.55 -12.32
N LYS A 87 9.78 -11.76 -12.74
CA LYS A 87 11.18 -11.98 -12.39
C LYS A 87 11.50 -11.62 -10.94
N TYR A 88 11.00 -10.50 -10.43
CA TYR A 88 11.41 -9.96 -9.12
C TYR A 88 10.39 -10.15 -8.00
N PHE A 89 9.13 -10.46 -8.34
CA PHE A 89 8.05 -10.63 -7.37
C PHE A 89 7.39 -12.01 -7.45
N GLY A 90 7.75 -12.84 -8.43
CA GLY A 90 7.34 -14.25 -8.51
C GLY A 90 5.92 -14.48 -8.99
N GLY A 91 5.31 -13.53 -9.71
CA GLY A 91 3.96 -13.68 -10.27
C GLY A 91 3.59 -12.60 -11.28
N GLU A 92 2.37 -12.69 -11.82
CA GLU A 92 1.86 -11.69 -12.78
C GLU A 92 1.64 -10.30 -12.17
N LYS A 93 1.52 -10.25 -10.84
CA LYS A 93 1.37 -9.05 -10.02
C LYS A 93 2.45 -8.97 -8.96
N ALA A 94 2.97 -7.77 -8.75
CA ALA A 94 4.05 -7.46 -7.85
C ALA A 94 3.50 -7.23 -6.44
N ARG A 95 3.51 -8.29 -5.63
CA ARG A 95 2.99 -8.23 -4.26
C ARG A 95 3.71 -7.17 -3.42
N GLY A 96 2.95 -6.44 -2.60
CA GLY A 96 3.47 -5.34 -1.79
C GLY A 96 3.78 -4.06 -2.58
N THR A 97 3.21 -3.92 -3.78
CA THR A 97 3.24 -2.68 -4.56
C THR A 97 1.87 -2.03 -4.61
N PHE A 98 1.86 -0.73 -4.89
CA PHE A 98 0.64 0.04 -5.16
C PHE A 98 0.81 0.77 -6.48
N ASP A 99 0.08 0.34 -7.52
CA ASP A 99 0.09 0.98 -8.82
C ASP A 99 -0.94 2.11 -8.88
N PRO A 100 -0.48 3.38 -8.96
CA PRO A 100 -1.37 4.52 -8.91
C PRO A 100 -2.23 4.68 -10.18
N PHE A 101 -1.86 4.00 -11.27
CA PHE A 101 -2.62 4.01 -12.51
C PHE A 101 -3.71 2.94 -12.53
N ASN A 102 -3.77 2.06 -11.52
CA ASN A 102 -4.79 1.02 -11.40
C ASN A 102 -6.14 1.54 -10.90
N ILE A 103 -6.60 2.64 -11.49
CA ILE A 103 -7.91 3.20 -11.19
C ILE A 103 -8.94 2.35 -11.93
N LYS A 104 -9.34 1.23 -11.30
CA LYS A 104 -10.74 0.84 -11.44
C LYS A 104 -11.52 2.01 -10.87
N LYS A 105 -12.40 2.63 -11.67
CA LYS A 105 -13.50 3.44 -11.14
C LYS A 105 -14.28 2.51 -10.20
N ASN A 106 -13.86 2.42 -8.95
CA ASN A 106 -14.67 1.87 -7.90
C ASN A 106 -15.77 2.92 -7.73
N ASN A 107 -16.83 2.75 -8.52
CA ASN A 107 -18.08 3.49 -8.40
C ASN A 107 -18.75 3.26 -7.03
N SER A 108 -18.14 2.46 -6.15
CA SER A 108 -18.42 2.44 -4.73
C SER A 108 -17.81 3.69 -4.08
N THR A 109 -18.68 4.63 -3.72
CA THR A 109 -18.51 5.88 -2.96
C THR A 109 -17.75 5.79 -1.62
N TYR A 110 -17.10 4.66 -1.32
CA TYR A 110 -16.68 4.27 0.01
C TYR A 110 -15.18 3.96 0.15
N VAL A 111 -14.37 4.05 -0.91
CA VAL A 111 -12.93 3.73 -0.84
C VAL A 111 -12.09 4.90 -1.34
N GLY A 112 -11.24 5.44 -0.47
CA GLY A 112 -10.25 6.47 -0.79
C GLY A 112 -8.83 5.99 -0.58
N PHE A 113 -7.90 6.58 -1.32
CA PHE A 113 -6.48 6.48 -1.04
C PHE A 113 -5.97 7.85 -0.61
N ARG A 114 -5.21 7.89 0.48
CA ARG A 114 -4.49 9.07 0.91
C ARG A 114 -3.00 8.79 0.87
N PRO A 115 -2.38 8.99 -0.31
CA PRO A 115 -0.94 9.13 -0.37
C PRO A 115 -0.53 10.54 0.05
N GLU A 116 0.49 10.67 0.90
CA GLU A 116 1.10 11.97 1.18
C GLU A 116 2.00 12.36 0.01
N ASN A 117 1.64 13.43 -0.72
CA ASN A 117 2.46 14.08 -1.75
C ASN A 117 3.12 13.12 -2.75
N LEU A 118 2.33 12.25 -3.39
CA LEU A 118 2.83 11.35 -4.43
C LEU A 118 3.23 12.14 -5.69
N GLU A 119 4.52 12.33 -5.88
CA GLU A 119 5.09 12.83 -7.14
C GLU A 119 5.25 11.67 -8.12
N ILE A 120 4.30 11.55 -9.05
CA ILE A 120 4.28 10.48 -10.06
C ILE A 120 4.43 11.08 -11.45
N THR A 121 5.28 10.48 -12.28
CA THR A 121 5.49 10.87 -13.68
C THR A 121 5.37 9.66 -14.60
N SER A 122 4.63 9.83 -15.71
CA SER A 122 4.50 8.77 -16.71
C SER A 122 4.24 9.32 -18.11
N ASN A 123 4.80 8.67 -19.12
CA ASN A 123 4.46 8.86 -20.54
C ASN A 123 3.91 7.58 -21.20
N VAL A 124 3.68 6.53 -20.39
CA VAL A 124 3.26 5.20 -20.83
C VAL A 124 1.92 4.80 -20.20
N ASN A 125 1.35 5.66 -19.35
CA ASN A 125 0.01 5.49 -18.81
C ASN A 125 -1.06 5.89 -19.83
N THR A 126 -2.19 5.20 -19.80
CA THR A 126 -3.36 5.51 -20.63
C THR A 126 -4.46 6.22 -19.84
N THR A 127 -4.27 6.41 -18.53
CA THR A 127 -5.24 7.03 -17.61
C THR A 127 -4.60 8.11 -16.77
N SER A 128 -5.37 9.14 -16.42
CA SER A 128 -4.96 10.16 -15.46
C SER A 128 -5.20 9.69 -14.03
N ILE A 129 -4.34 10.13 -13.12
CA ILE A 129 -4.47 9.86 -11.69
C ILE A 129 -5.48 10.86 -11.11
N ASN A 130 -6.53 10.36 -10.47
CA ASN A 130 -7.45 11.20 -9.70
C ASN A 130 -7.87 10.48 -8.42
N TYR A 131 -7.20 10.82 -7.31
CA TYR A 131 -7.59 10.41 -5.97
C TYR A 131 -8.31 11.57 -5.30
N THR A 132 -9.64 11.53 -5.30
CA THR A 132 -10.44 12.43 -4.47
C THR A 132 -11.12 11.59 -3.41
N TYR A 133 -10.95 11.98 -2.14
CA TYR A 133 -11.67 11.36 -1.05
C TYR A 133 -11.96 12.38 0.05
N ILE A 134 -13.17 12.29 0.62
CA ILE A 134 -13.64 13.13 1.72
C ILE A 134 -13.62 12.28 2.98
N ILE A 135 -12.87 12.71 3.99
CA ILE A 135 -12.82 12.03 5.29
C ILE A 135 -14.10 12.38 6.07
N SER A 136 -14.86 11.36 6.47
CA SER A 136 -15.99 11.45 7.40
C SER A 136 -15.66 10.72 8.71
N ASN A 137 -16.48 10.91 9.75
CA ASN A 137 -16.20 10.39 11.10
C ASN A 137 -16.30 8.85 11.23
N ASN A 138 -16.87 8.14 10.25
CA ASN A 138 -17.08 6.68 10.30
C ASN A 138 -16.15 5.91 9.34
N ASN A 139 -14.89 6.32 9.28
CA ASN A 139 -13.92 5.76 8.36
C ASN A 139 -12.97 4.78 9.05
N TYR A 140 -12.82 3.60 8.46
CA TYR A 140 -11.69 2.73 8.75
C TYR A 140 -10.49 3.14 7.92
N VAL A 141 -9.34 3.24 8.58
CA VAL A 141 -8.08 3.62 7.94
C VAL A 141 -7.06 2.54 8.20
N ARG A 142 -6.48 2.00 7.13
CA ARG A 142 -5.33 1.09 7.18
C ARG A 142 -4.20 1.68 6.36
N THR A 143 -3.03 1.79 6.97
CA THR A 143 -1.82 2.33 6.33
C THR A 143 -0.79 1.24 6.17
N GLU A 144 -0.25 1.11 4.96
CA GLU A 144 0.81 0.15 4.65
C GLU A 144 1.98 0.82 3.95
N ASN A 145 3.19 0.34 4.23
CA ASN A 145 4.37 0.75 3.49
C ASN A 145 4.48 -0.10 2.21
N LEU A 146 4.19 0.51 1.07
CA LEU A 146 4.12 -0.15 -0.23
C LEU A 146 5.09 0.50 -1.21
N LEU A 147 5.58 -0.30 -2.16
CA LEU A 147 6.39 0.20 -3.26
C LEU A 147 5.49 0.80 -4.35
N VAL A 148 5.68 2.07 -4.65
CA VAL A 148 4.89 2.80 -5.64
C VAL A 148 5.76 3.12 -6.86
N PRO A 149 5.33 2.82 -8.10
CA PRO A 149 6.02 3.26 -9.30
C PRO A 149 5.84 4.77 -9.47
N VAL A 150 6.82 5.55 -9.01
CA VAL A 150 6.84 7.03 -9.10
C VAL A 150 7.25 7.54 -10.47
N ARG A 151 7.94 6.71 -11.26
CA ARG A 151 8.27 7.02 -12.65
C ARG A 151 8.12 5.78 -13.50
N THR A 152 7.25 5.84 -14.49
CA THR A 152 7.08 4.80 -15.51
C THR A 152 7.30 5.45 -16.86
N TRP A 153 8.33 5.04 -17.59
CA TRP A 153 8.71 5.77 -18.81
C TRP A 153 9.14 4.83 -19.94
N GLY A 154 8.80 5.22 -21.17
CA GLY A 154 9.34 4.66 -22.40
C GLY A 154 10.14 5.72 -23.13
N TYR A 155 11.47 5.55 -23.18
CA TYR A 155 12.38 6.40 -23.93
C TYR A 155 12.52 5.84 -25.34
N ALA A 156 11.88 6.46 -26.33
CA ALA A 156 11.88 5.98 -27.71
C ALA A 156 13.17 6.39 -28.44
N ASN A 157 13.84 5.43 -29.09
CA ASN A 157 15.02 5.66 -29.92
C ASN A 157 16.16 6.41 -29.20
N GLU A 158 16.42 6.06 -27.94
CA GLU A 158 17.48 6.65 -27.14
C GLU A 158 18.67 5.71 -27.01
N LYS A 159 19.88 6.28 -27.03
CA LYS A 159 21.12 5.53 -26.79
C LYS A 159 21.49 5.48 -25.31
N SER A 160 21.07 6.49 -24.55
CA SER A 160 21.40 6.64 -23.14
C SER A 160 20.25 7.27 -22.39
N ILE A 161 20.06 6.82 -21.15
CA ILE A 161 19.07 7.39 -20.24
C ILE A 161 19.74 7.77 -18.93
N VAL A 162 19.20 8.80 -18.27
CA VAL A 162 19.65 9.22 -16.95
C VAL A 162 18.49 9.10 -15.98
N GLU A 163 18.70 8.32 -14.93
CA GLU A 163 17.75 8.14 -13.84
C GLU A 163 18.39 8.53 -12.52
N ASN A 164 17.59 9.11 -11.62
CA ASN A 164 18.04 9.46 -10.29
C ASN A 164 17.40 8.54 -9.23
N LEU A 165 18.21 8.20 -8.23
CA LEU A 165 17.80 7.31 -7.15
C LEU A 165 18.28 7.85 -5.80
N THR A 166 17.47 7.59 -4.79
CA THR A 166 17.73 7.83 -3.37
C THR A 166 17.63 6.52 -2.60
N SER A 167 18.03 6.53 -1.33
CA SER A 167 18.01 5.33 -0.49
C SER A 167 16.61 4.68 -0.46
N GLY A 168 16.55 3.36 -0.64
CA GLY A 168 15.32 2.57 -0.69
C GLY A 168 14.63 2.52 -2.05
N GLU A 169 15.02 3.35 -3.03
CA GLU A 169 14.44 3.31 -4.37
C GLU A 169 14.97 2.14 -5.21
N ARG A 170 14.12 1.69 -6.14
CA ARG A 170 14.42 0.60 -7.08
C ARG A 170 14.18 1.06 -8.50
N LEU A 171 15.15 0.87 -9.37
CA LEU A 171 15.02 1.08 -10.80
C LEU A 171 14.95 -0.27 -11.50
N TYR A 172 13.84 -0.51 -12.18
CA TYR A 172 13.73 -1.58 -13.16
C TYR A 172 13.89 -1.00 -14.55
N PHE A 173 14.64 -1.68 -15.42
CA PHE A 173 14.78 -1.25 -16.80
C PHE A 173 15.01 -2.42 -17.76
N ALA A 174 14.58 -2.24 -19.00
CA ALA A 174 14.83 -3.18 -20.08
C ALA A 174 14.95 -2.41 -21.40
N VAL A 175 15.61 -3.03 -22.37
CA VAL A 175 15.77 -2.50 -23.72
C VAL A 175 14.98 -3.34 -24.71
N TRP A 176 14.28 -2.68 -25.62
CA TRP A 176 13.59 -3.32 -26.75
C TRP A 176 14.59 -3.47 -27.90
N ASP A 177 14.72 -4.65 -28.50
CA ASP A 177 15.68 -4.95 -29.61
C ASP A 177 17.08 -5.42 -29.14
N PHE A 178 17.97 -5.73 -30.09
CA PHE A 178 19.32 -6.28 -29.88
C PHE A 178 20.36 -5.28 -29.36
N SER A 179 19.93 -4.10 -28.89
CA SER A 179 20.84 -3.11 -28.32
C SER A 179 21.52 -3.67 -27.07
N ARG A 180 22.85 -3.53 -27.00
CA ARG A 180 23.67 -4.11 -25.94
C ARG A 180 24.12 -3.01 -25.00
N LEU A 181 24.11 -3.31 -23.70
CA LEU A 181 24.65 -2.42 -22.69
C LEU A 181 26.12 -2.12 -23.00
N ALA A 182 26.46 -0.85 -23.16
CA ALA A 182 27.84 -0.40 -23.34
C ALA A 182 28.50 -0.17 -21.97
N ASN A 183 27.87 0.66 -21.14
CA ASN A 183 28.30 0.88 -19.76
C ASN A 183 27.16 1.48 -18.92
N ILE A 184 27.35 1.45 -17.60
CA ILE A 184 26.56 2.23 -16.65
C ILE A 184 27.54 3.07 -15.86
N THR A 185 27.33 4.37 -15.84
CA THR A 185 28.09 5.29 -14.99
C THR A 185 27.22 5.79 -13.84
N ALA A 186 27.85 6.02 -12.70
CA ALA A 186 27.19 6.56 -11.50
C ALA A 186 27.92 7.81 -11.01
N SER A 187 27.17 8.81 -10.59
CA SER A 187 27.63 9.99 -9.87
C SER A 187 26.65 10.32 -8.73
N SER A 188 27.00 11.28 -7.90
CA SER A 188 26.14 11.79 -6.84
C SER A 188 26.24 13.31 -6.74
N ASN A 189 25.22 13.95 -6.18
CA ASN A 189 25.24 15.40 -5.93
C ASN A 189 26.31 15.83 -4.91
N THR A 190 26.69 14.93 -4.00
CA THR A 190 27.73 15.14 -2.98
C THR A 190 28.61 13.90 -2.83
N THR A 191 29.81 14.04 -2.27
CA THR A 191 30.66 12.87 -1.95
C THR A 191 29.93 11.96 -0.96
N THR A 192 29.75 10.69 -1.33
CA THR A 192 28.99 9.71 -0.55
C THR A 192 29.48 8.30 -0.82
N ASP A 193 29.32 7.43 0.17
CA ASP A 193 29.33 5.99 -0.05
C ASP A 193 27.89 5.52 -0.32
N ALA A 194 27.74 4.65 -1.31
CA ALA A 194 26.46 4.10 -1.74
C ALA A 194 26.55 2.58 -1.91
N VAL A 195 25.54 1.89 -1.38
CA VAL A 195 25.40 0.44 -1.44
C VAL A 195 24.24 0.11 -2.37
N PHE A 196 24.54 -0.67 -3.41
CA PHE A 196 23.57 -1.08 -4.43
C PHE A 196 23.38 -2.59 -4.39
N LEU A 197 22.16 -3.02 -4.72
CA LEU A 197 21.84 -4.38 -5.09
C LEU A 197 21.44 -4.38 -6.58
N VAL A 198 22.24 -5.01 -7.43
CA VAL A 198 22.01 -5.07 -8.88
C VAL A 198 21.78 -6.52 -9.26
N ASN A 199 20.56 -6.85 -9.71
CA ASN A 199 20.14 -8.23 -10.00
C ASN A 199 20.55 -9.24 -8.90
N GLY A 200 20.42 -8.84 -7.63
CA GLY A 200 20.77 -9.68 -6.48
C GLY A 200 22.25 -9.65 -6.05
N VAL A 201 23.13 -8.97 -6.76
CA VAL A 201 24.56 -8.83 -6.40
C VAL A 201 24.83 -7.46 -5.78
N THR A 202 25.56 -7.45 -4.66
CA THR A 202 25.84 -6.23 -3.90
C THR A 202 27.07 -5.50 -4.45
N PHE A 203 27.01 -4.18 -4.53
CA PHE A 203 28.11 -3.31 -4.95
C PHE A 203 28.24 -2.12 -3.99
N ASN A 204 29.46 -1.83 -3.57
CA ASN A 204 29.78 -0.65 -2.77
C ASN A 204 30.60 0.31 -3.61
N LEU A 205 30.17 1.57 -3.69
CA LEU A 205 30.82 2.59 -4.50
C LEU A 205 30.95 3.89 -3.72
N THR A 206 32.13 4.52 -3.78
CA THR A 206 32.32 5.91 -3.36
C THR A 206 32.08 6.84 -4.55
N LEU A 207 30.97 7.57 -4.49
CA LEU A 207 30.48 8.46 -5.55
C LEU A 207 30.76 9.92 -5.19
N ASN A 208 30.85 10.74 -6.24
CA ASN A 208 30.93 12.19 -6.17
C ASN A 208 30.31 12.78 -7.45
N GLN A 209 30.46 14.09 -7.65
CA GLN A 209 29.89 14.81 -8.79
C GLN A 209 30.47 14.39 -10.15
N THR A 210 31.57 13.62 -10.18
CA THR A 210 32.17 13.10 -11.41
C THR A 210 31.65 11.69 -11.71
N PRO A 211 31.02 11.45 -12.87
CA PRO A 211 30.57 10.12 -13.27
C PRO A 211 31.71 9.11 -13.33
N LYS A 212 31.50 7.94 -12.72
CA LYS A 212 32.43 6.81 -12.72
C LYS A 212 31.77 5.60 -13.37
N ILE A 213 32.52 4.87 -14.19
CA ILE A 213 32.07 3.58 -14.73
C ILE A 213 31.86 2.61 -13.56
N THR A 214 30.67 2.01 -13.52
CA THR A 214 30.30 1.03 -12.49
C THR A 214 30.68 -0.39 -12.91
N GLY A 215 30.74 -1.30 -11.94
CA GLY A 215 30.86 -2.73 -12.20
C GLY A 215 29.54 -3.42 -12.56
N PHE A 216 28.42 -2.69 -12.63
CA PHE A 216 27.07 -3.25 -12.72
C PHE A 216 26.85 -4.08 -13.99
N GLY A 217 27.47 -3.69 -15.11
CA GLY A 217 27.34 -4.38 -16.40
C GLY A 217 27.70 -5.87 -16.36
N LYS A 218 28.45 -6.34 -15.34
CA LYS A 218 28.77 -7.76 -15.15
C LYS A 218 27.57 -8.64 -14.79
N VAL A 219 26.51 -8.05 -14.25
CA VAL A 219 25.32 -8.78 -13.76
C VAL A 219 24.03 -8.33 -14.45
N ILE A 220 24.11 -7.34 -15.34
CA ILE A 220 22.98 -6.89 -16.16
C ILE A 220 22.79 -7.85 -17.33
N SER A 221 21.56 -8.31 -17.52
CA SER A 221 21.22 -9.05 -18.73
C SER A 221 21.18 -8.12 -19.93
N THR A 222 21.81 -8.56 -21.02
CA THR A 222 21.79 -7.90 -22.33
C THR A 222 20.78 -8.53 -23.28
N ARG A 223 19.90 -9.42 -22.80
CA ARG A 223 18.87 -10.02 -23.64
C ARG A 223 17.72 -9.03 -23.83
N SER A 224 17.19 -8.99 -25.05
CA SER A 224 16.04 -8.16 -25.40
C SER A 224 14.87 -8.43 -24.45
N TYR A 225 14.26 -7.35 -23.94
CA TYR A 225 13.14 -7.41 -23.01
C TYR A 225 13.39 -8.12 -21.66
N GLU A 226 14.63 -8.45 -21.32
CA GLU A 226 14.90 -8.99 -20.00
C GLU A 226 15.02 -7.84 -19.00
N PRO A 227 14.14 -7.75 -17.99
CA PRO A 227 14.22 -6.68 -17.03
C PRO A 227 15.42 -6.87 -16.12
N ASN A 228 16.02 -5.74 -15.77
CA ASN A 228 17.13 -5.61 -14.84
C ASN A 228 16.70 -4.75 -13.66
N GLU A 229 17.28 -4.99 -12.49
CA GLU A 229 17.04 -4.23 -11.27
C GLU A 229 18.34 -3.56 -10.80
N ILE A 230 18.26 -2.29 -10.46
CA ILE A 230 19.22 -1.58 -9.63
C ILE A 230 18.46 -1.02 -8.43
N ARG A 231 18.75 -1.52 -7.24
CA ARG A 231 18.19 -1.05 -5.98
C ARG A 231 19.27 -0.33 -5.18
N VAL A 232 18.92 0.82 -4.65
CA VAL A 232 19.76 1.55 -3.70
C VAL A 232 19.38 1.09 -2.29
N LEU A 233 20.29 0.38 -1.63
CA LEU A 233 20.05 -0.11 -0.27
C LEU A 233 20.32 0.98 0.76
N ASP A 234 21.43 1.70 0.57
CA ASP A 234 21.82 2.80 1.45
C ASP A 234 22.69 3.81 0.71
N VAL A 235 22.58 5.08 1.09
CA VAL A 235 23.41 6.19 0.62
C VAL A 235 23.65 7.14 1.77
N SER A 236 24.92 7.37 2.10
CA SER A 236 25.27 8.33 3.15
C SER A 236 24.74 9.74 2.83
N ASN A 237 24.41 10.50 3.88
CA ASN A 237 23.92 11.88 3.78
C ASN A 237 22.64 12.07 2.95
N ASN A 238 21.86 11.01 2.70
CA ASN A 238 20.67 11.04 1.84
C ASN A 238 20.96 11.66 0.45
N ALA A 239 22.18 11.43 -0.07
CA ALA A 239 22.58 11.97 -1.36
C ALA A 239 21.76 11.37 -2.51
N ILE A 240 21.60 12.16 -3.58
CA ILE A 240 20.96 11.71 -4.81
C ILE A 240 22.02 11.09 -5.70
N VAL A 241 21.79 9.84 -6.10
CA VAL A 241 22.62 9.11 -7.07
C VAL A 241 22.03 9.30 -8.46
N TYR A 242 22.88 9.62 -9.42
CA TYR A 242 22.53 9.67 -10.84
C TYR A 242 23.15 8.47 -11.55
N LEU A 243 22.33 7.69 -12.24
CA LEU A 243 22.74 6.59 -13.07
C LEU A 243 22.54 6.95 -14.53
N ASN A 244 23.61 6.93 -15.31
CA ASN A 244 23.55 7.03 -16.76
C ASN A 244 23.77 5.62 -17.36
N ILE A 245 22.73 5.09 -17.99
CA ILE A 245 22.71 3.76 -18.61
C ILE A 245 22.88 3.98 -20.10
N THR A 246 24.02 3.56 -20.66
CA THR A 246 24.36 3.76 -22.06
C THR A 246 24.41 2.44 -22.80
N TYR A 247 23.77 2.40 -23.96
CA TYR A 247 23.77 1.28 -24.90
C TYR A 247 24.64 1.59 -26.11
N ASN A 248 24.99 0.56 -26.88
CA ASN A 248 25.83 0.69 -28.07
C ASN A 248 25.10 1.36 -29.24
N GLN A 249 23.78 1.19 -29.35
CA GLN A 249 22.93 1.77 -30.40
C GLN A 249 21.59 2.28 -29.82
N PRO A 250 20.96 3.28 -30.46
CA PRO A 250 19.64 3.77 -30.07
C PRO A 250 18.58 2.67 -30.09
N SER A 251 17.66 2.70 -29.13
CA SER A 251 16.57 1.75 -29.00
C SER A 251 15.50 2.29 -28.05
N THR A 252 14.33 1.65 -27.97
CA THR A 252 13.38 1.96 -26.91
C THR A 252 13.80 1.36 -25.58
N ILE A 253 13.98 2.20 -24.57
CA ILE A 253 14.35 1.80 -23.21
C ILE A 253 13.15 2.04 -22.29
N TYR A 254 12.68 0.98 -21.63
CA TYR A 254 11.60 1.06 -20.65
C TYR A 254 12.18 1.13 -19.24
N VAL A 255 11.61 1.99 -18.41
CA VAL A 255 11.99 2.13 -17.00
C VAL A 255 10.77 2.14 -16.09
N ALA A 256 10.92 1.54 -14.92
CA ALA A 256 10.00 1.66 -13.80
C ALA A 256 10.79 1.96 -12.52
N LYS A 257 10.70 3.18 -12.01
CA LYS A 257 11.29 3.58 -10.73
C LYS A 257 10.26 3.46 -9.62
N PHE A 258 10.58 2.68 -8.61
CA PHE A 258 9.77 2.46 -7.43
C PHE A 258 10.37 3.15 -6.21
N LYS A 259 9.49 3.71 -5.38
CA LYS A 259 9.83 4.31 -4.10
C LYS A 259 8.86 3.82 -3.02
N PRO A 260 9.33 3.52 -1.80
CA PRO A 260 8.43 3.18 -0.69
C PRO A 260 7.61 4.40 -0.27
N TYR A 261 6.30 4.22 -0.11
CA TYR A 261 5.37 5.20 0.45
C TYR A 261 4.44 4.54 1.47
N ASN A 262 4.01 5.32 2.46
CA ASN A 262 2.89 4.94 3.31
C ASN A 262 1.59 5.26 2.59
N ILE A 263 0.88 4.21 2.16
CA ILE A 263 -0.40 4.33 1.48
C ILE A 263 -1.51 4.04 2.48
N SER A 264 -2.35 5.04 2.73
CA SER A 264 -3.52 4.89 3.59
C SER A 264 -4.75 4.60 2.73
N ILE A 265 -5.40 3.48 2.99
CA ILE A 265 -6.71 3.14 2.44
C ILE A 265 -7.75 3.58 3.45
N ILE A 266 -8.77 4.26 2.95
CA ILE A 266 -9.86 4.77 3.76
C ILE A 266 -11.14 4.11 3.27
N ILE A 267 -11.81 3.37 4.15
CA ILE A 267 -13.07 2.69 3.86
C ILE A 267 -14.15 3.35 4.69
N ASN A 268 -15.12 3.98 4.03
CA ASN A 268 -16.28 4.56 4.72
C ASN A 268 -17.27 3.46 5.07
N TYR A 269 -17.54 3.34 6.37
CA TYR A 269 -18.65 2.59 6.91
C TYR A 269 -19.83 3.53 7.12
N ASN A 270 -20.61 3.75 6.06
CA ASN A 270 -22.02 4.07 6.28
C ASN A 270 -22.72 2.74 6.54
N GLY A 271 -22.82 2.36 7.82
CA GLY A 271 -23.72 1.30 8.22
C GLY A 271 -25.16 1.77 8.03
N GLY A 272 -25.89 1.17 7.07
CA GLY A 272 -27.34 1.30 6.94
C GLY A 272 -27.86 2.59 6.31
#